data_AF-A0A430QUG3-F1
#
_entry.id   AF-A0A430QUG3-F1
#
_cell.length_a   1.000
_cell.length_b   1.000
_cell.length_c   1.000
_cell.angle_alpha   90.00
_cell.angle_beta   90.00
_cell.angle_gamma   90.00
#
_symmetry.space_group_name_H-M   'P 1'
#
loop_
_entity.id
_entity.type
_entity.pdbx_description
1 polymer ?
#
loop_
_entity_poly.entity_id
_entity_poly.type
_entity_poly.pdbx_seq_one_letter_code
_entity_poly.pdbx_strand_id
1 'polypeptide(L)'
;VREQYNLTDEEWEAKVMNCVSSHKNMSKDDAVKEYIRIAQDLEMFGVTFFKIKNEKKTDLWLGIDALGLNIYEYDNQLAPKVTFPWNEIQKLSYSRNKFFVKPVEASGKVLVFYTDSTHTSKLILNLSTGNHKLYAIRRQPDSIEVQQMKVKAKERQTIRDAER
;
A
#
# COMPACT_ATOMS: atom_id res chain seq x y z
N VAL A 1 -12.58 -12.40 13.49
CA VAL A 1 -11.55 -13.46 13.58
C VAL A 1 -11.71 -14.29 14.84
N ARG A 2 -11.59 -13.75 16.06
CA ARG A 2 -11.79 -14.54 17.30
C ARG A 2 -13.15 -15.25 17.35
N GLU A 3 -14.21 -14.57 16.94
CA GLU A 3 -15.58 -15.12 16.85
C GLU A 3 -15.74 -16.27 15.84
N GLN A 4 -14.77 -16.50 14.94
CA GLN A 4 -14.81 -17.59 13.96
C GLN A 4 -14.21 -18.89 14.52
N TYR A 5 -13.59 -18.84 15.70
CA TYR A 5 -12.93 -19.98 16.33
C TYR A 5 -13.47 -20.15 17.74
N ASN A 6 -13.76 -21.39 18.13
CA ASN A 6 -14.15 -21.72 19.49
C ASN A 6 -12.90 -21.95 20.35
N LEU A 7 -12.15 -20.88 20.61
CA LEU A 7 -10.95 -20.90 21.45
C LEU A 7 -11.13 -19.93 22.63
N THR A 8 -10.69 -20.33 23.82
CA THR A 8 -10.64 -19.42 24.98
C THR A 8 -9.49 -18.42 24.86
N ASP A 9 -9.50 -17.39 25.71
CA ASP A 9 -8.39 -16.42 25.74
C ASP A 9 -7.07 -17.09 26.12
N GLU A 10 -7.08 -18.05 27.05
CA GLU A 10 -5.90 -18.81 27.45
C GLU A 10 -5.33 -19.65 26.29
N GLU A 11 -6.19 -20.23 25.45
CA GLU A 11 -5.76 -21.01 24.28
C GLU A 11 -5.16 -20.12 23.19
N TRP A 12 -5.69 -18.91 23.00
CA TRP A 12 -5.10 -17.90 22.13
C TRP A 12 -3.73 -17.45 22.65
N GLU A 13 -3.62 -17.15 23.95
CA GLU A 13 -2.37 -16.80 24.59
C GLU A 13 -1.34 -17.92 24.46
N ALA A 14 -1.72 -19.17 24.72
CA ALA A 14 -0.83 -20.32 24.55
C ALA A 14 -0.28 -20.42 23.11
N LYS A 15 -1.12 -20.20 22.10
CA LYS A 15 -0.68 -20.17 20.69
C LYS A 15 0.31 -19.03 20.42
N VAL A 16 0.03 -17.82 20.92
CA VAL A 16 0.94 -16.67 20.79
C VAL A 16 2.27 -16.95 21.51
N MET A 17 2.23 -17.47 22.74
CA MET A 17 3.41 -17.78 23.53
C MET A 17 4.27 -18.88 22.89
N ASN A 18 3.65 -19.88 22.25
CA ASN A 18 4.37 -20.86 21.45
C ASN A 18 5.12 -20.20 20.29
N CYS A 19 4.48 -19.28 19.56
CA CYS A 19 5.16 -18.49 18.53
C CYS A 19 6.28 -17.59 19.12
N VAL A 20 6.07 -16.95 20.27
CA VAL A 20 7.12 -16.14 20.92
C VAL A 20 8.32 -17.00 21.30
N SER A 21 8.07 -18.24 21.75
CA SER A 21 9.13 -19.16 22.16
C SER A 21 10.10 -19.54 21.04
N SER A 22 9.66 -19.52 19.77
CA SER A 22 10.52 -19.76 18.61
C SER A 22 11.39 -18.56 18.24
N HIS A 23 11.19 -17.39 18.87
CA HIS A 23 11.88 -16.13 18.58
C HIS A 23 12.70 -15.60 19.77
N LYS A 24 13.07 -16.45 20.74
CA LYS A 24 13.72 -16.05 22.01
C LYS A 24 14.99 -15.18 21.87
N ASN A 25 15.72 -15.31 20.76
CA ASN A 25 16.96 -14.54 20.51
C ASN A 25 16.76 -13.39 19.52
N MET A 26 15.53 -13.14 19.08
CA MET A 26 15.23 -12.07 18.14
C MET A 26 15.21 -10.72 18.86
N SER A 27 15.84 -9.73 18.26
CA SER A 27 15.79 -8.38 18.79
C SER A 27 14.42 -7.73 18.60
N LYS A 28 14.08 -6.73 19.41
CA LYS A 28 12.85 -5.96 19.22
C LYS A 28 12.77 -5.33 17.83
N ASP A 29 13.88 -4.78 17.34
CA ASP A 29 13.96 -4.17 16.00
C ASP A 29 13.70 -5.21 14.90
N ASP A 30 14.26 -6.41 15.02
CA ASP A 30 14.07 -7.46 14.01
C ASP A 30 12.68 -8.08 14.09
N ALA A 31 12.10 -8.18 15.29
CA ALA A 31 10.71 -8.59 15.47
C ALA A 31 9.73 -7.62 14.79
N VAL A 32 9.97 -6.30 14.91
CA VAL A 32 9.16 -5.28 14.21
C VAL A 32 9.34 -5.38 12.70
N LYS A 33 10.58 -5.55 12.20
CA LYS A 33 10.82 -5.74 10.76
C LYS A 33 10.11 -6.99 10.23
N GLU A 34 10.19 -8.10 10.96
CA GLU A 34 9.56 -9.36 10.57
C GLU A 34 8.03 -9.25 10.56
N TYR A 35 7.45 -8.56 11.55
CA TYR A 35 6.02 -8.25 11.55
C TYR A 35 5.61 -7.46 10.31
N ILE A 36 6.34 -6.39 9.97
CA ILE A 36 6.05 -5.59 8.77
C ILE A 36 6.28 -6.43 7.50
N ARG A 37 7.30 -7.30 7.48
CA ARG A 37 7.61 -8.19 6.35
C ARG A 37 6.47 -9.14 6.03
N ILE A 38 5.75 -9.63 7.05
CA ILE A 38 4.57 -10.48 6.88
C ILE A 38 3.34 -9.63 6.55
N ALA A 39 3.13 -8.52 7.29
CA ALA A 39 1.96 -7.68 7.12
C ALA A 39 1.90 -7.03 5.73
N GLN A 40 3.04 -6.72 5.11
CA GLN A 40 3.09 -6.10 3.79
C GLN A 40 2.55 -7.00 2.66
N ASP A 41 2.47 -8.31 2.89
CA ASP A 41 1.96 -9.27 1.91
C ASP A 41 0.43 -9.44 1.98
N LEU A 42 -0.24 -8.82 2.97
CA LEU A 42 -1.70 -8.82 3.08
C LEU A 42 -2.33 -7.95 1.98
N GLU A 43 -3.43 -8.42 1.39
CA GLU A 43 -4.02 -7.82 0.18
C GLU A 43 -4.46 -6.36 0.35
N MET A 44 -4.86 -5.98 1.56
CA MET A 44 -5.30 -4.61 1.88
C MET A 44 -4.18 -3.74 2.46
N PHE A 45 -2.98 -4.29 2.66
CA PHE A 45 -1.88 -3.55 3.26
C PHE A 45 -1.44 -2.39 2.37
N GLY A 46 -1.37 -1.19 2.94
CA GLY A 46 -0.91 -0.01 2.22
C GLY A 46 -1.88 0.51 1.14
N VAL A 47 -3.10 -0.05 1.04
CA VAL A 47 -4.11 0.40 0.08
C VAL A 47 -5.04 1.44 0.72
N THR A 48 -5.14 2.62 0.11
CA THR A 48 -6.15 3.62 0.48
C THR A 48 -7.36 3.51 -0.43
N PHE A 49 -8.53 3.24 0.14
CA PHE A 49 -9.76 3.01 -0.61
C PHE A 49 -10.65 4.26 -0.72
N PHE A 50 -11.21 4.47 -1.91
CA PHE A 50 -12.20 5.51 -2.20
C PHE A 50 -13.41 4.90 -2.91
N LYS A 51 -14.62 5.29 -2.48
CA LYS A 51 -15.84 4.94 -3.22
C LYS A 51 -15.90 5.74 -4.51
N ILE A 52 -16.11 5.06 -5.63
CA ILE A 52 -16.22 5.67 -6.95
C ILE A 52 -17.38 5.05 -7.75
N LYS A 53 -17.77 5.72 -8.83
CA LYS A 53 -18.70 5.20 -9.83
C LYS A 53 -18.08 5.19 -11.21
N ASN A 54 -18.31 4.15 -11.98
CA ASN A 54 -17.94 4.15 -13.41
C ASN A 54 -18.94 4.97 -14.25
N GLU A 55 -18.72 5.06 -15.56
CA GLU A 55 -19.65 5.75 -16.49
C GLU A 55 -21.06 5.13 -16.52
N LYS A 56 -21.19 3.83 -16.20
CA LYS A 56 -22.46 3.12 -16.07
C LYS A 56 -23.13 3.31 -14.70
N LYS A 57 -22.57 4.18 -13.83
CA LYS A 57 -23.03 4.46 -12.47
C LYS A 57 -22.96 3.27 -11.50
N THR A 58 -22.16 2.24 -11.82
CA THR A 58 -21.89 1.12 -10.90
C THR A 58 -20.98 1.58 -9.78
N ASP A 59 -21.36 1.30 -8.54
CA ASP A 59 -20.52 1.52 -7.36
C ASP A 59 -19.32 0.56 -7.36
N LEU A 60 -18.14 1.11 -7.14
CA LEU A 60 -16.85 0.40 -7.14
C LEU A 60 -15.94 1.01 -6.07
N TRP A 61 -14.82 0.33 -5.78
CA TRP A 61 -13.74 0.93 -5.00
C TRP A 61 -12.53 1.21 -5.88
N LEU A 62 -11.92 2.37 -5.67
CA LEU A 62 -10.57 2.69 -6.10
C LEU A 62 -9.63 2.43 -4.93
N GLY A 63 -8.65 1.57 -5.10
CA GLY A 63 -7.50 1.45 -4.21
C GLY A 63 -6.29 2.18 -4.79
N ILE A 64 -5.59 2.92 -3.94
CA ILE A 64 -4.35 3.63 -4.29
C ILE A 64 -3.25 3.09 -3.37
N ASP A 65 -2.16 2.60 -3.94
CA ASP A 65 -1.04 2.05 -3.20
C ASP A 65 0.32 2.48 -3.80
N ALA A 66 1.40 1.91 -3.28
CA ALA A 66 2.76 2.22 -3.72
C ALA A 66 3.09 1.73 -5.14
N LEU A 67 2.28 0.84 -5.73
CA LEU A 67 2.49 0.20 -7.02
C LEU A 67 1.62 0.76 -8.14
N GLY A 68 0.40 1.22 -7.82
CA GLY A 68 -0.50 1.79 -8.82
C GLY A 68 -1.90 2.17 -8.31
N LEU A 69 -2.84 2.16 -9.25
CA LEU A 69 -4.27 2.28 -9.01
C LEU A 69 -4.95 0.94 -9.25
N ASN A 70 -5.91 0.60 -8.40
CA ASN A 70 -6.63 -0.66 -8.44
C ASN A 70 -8.14 -0.42 -8.40
N ILE A 71 -8.90 -1.13 -9.23
CA ILE A 71 -10.37 -1.07 -9.25
C ILE A 71 -10.92 -2.38 -8.70
N TYR A 72 -11.78 -2.28 -7.70
CA TYR A 72 -12.40 -3.41 -7.02
C TYR A 72 -13.92 -3.36 -7.15
N GLU A 73 -14.55 -4.54 -7.08
CA GLU A 73 -16.00 -4.64 -6.91
C GLU A 73 -16.42 -4.08 -5.54
N TYR A 74 -17.67 -3.63 -5.43
CA TYR A 74 -18.16 -2.98 -4.22
C TYR A 74 -18.13 -3.89 -2.99
N ASP A 75 -18.34 -5.19 -3.20
CA ASP A 75 -18.43 -6.26 -2.19
C ASP A 75 -17.12 -7.00 -1.96
N ASN A 76 -16.05 -6.71 -2.70
CA ASN A 76 -14.76 -7.38 -2.57
C ASN A 76 -13.57 -6.42 -2.72
N GLN A 77 -12.95 -6.05 -1.60
CA GLN A 77 -11.74 -5.21 -1.54
C GLN A 77 -10.42 -6.01 -1.49
N LEU A 78 -10.48 -7.34 -1.53
CA LEU A 78 -9.29 -8.20 -1.45
C LEU A 78 -8.65 -8.41 -2.83
N ALA A 79 -9.47 -8.54 -3.87
CA ALA A 79 -8.99 -8.86 -5.22
C ALA A 79 -9.35 -7.76 -6.22
N PRO A 80 -8.38 -7.03 -6.80
CA PRO A 80 -8.65 -6.04 -7.82
C PRO A 80 -9.09 -6.71 -9.13
N LYS A 81 -10.04 -6.10 -9.83
CA LYS A 81 -10.46 -6.52 -11.18
C LYS A 81 -9.62 -5.90 -12.27
N VAL A 82 -9.15 -4.68 -12.03
CA VAL A 82 -8.33 -3.93 -12.98
C VAL A 82 -7.25 -3.20 -12.20
N THR A 83 -6.01 -3.31 -12.68
CA THR A 83 -4.84 -2.67 -12.08
C THR A 83 -4.17 -1.79 -13.13
N PHE A 84 -3.81 -0.58 -12.73
CA PHE A 84 -3.03 0.38 -13.52
C PHE A 84 -1.72 0.66 -12.79
N PRO A 85 -0.62 -0.02 -13.16
CA PRO A 85 0.70 0.25 -12.63
C PRO A 85 1.12 1.70 -12.86
N TRP A 86 1.89 2.27 -11.94
CA TRP A 86 2.34 3.66 -12.07
C TRP A 86 3.10 3.95 -13.38
N ASN A 87 3.88 3.00 -13.90
CA ASN A 87 4.59 3.15 -15.18
C ASN A 87 3.69 3.15 -16.42
N GLU A 88 2.41 2.80 -16.28
CA GLU A 88 1.43 2.80 -17.38
C GLU A 88 0.56 4.06 -17.37
N ILE A 89 0.69 4.92 -16.36
CA ILE A 89 -0.11 6.14 -16.20
C ILE A 89 0.68 7.36 -16.69
N GLN A 90 0.19 7.99 -17.76
CA GLN A 90 0.77 9.23 -18.28
C GLN A 90 0.33 10.44 -17.48
N LYS A 91 -0.98 10.53 -17.18
CA LYS A 91 -1.57 11.71 -16.57
C LYS A 91 -2.80 11.36 -15.76
N LEU A 92 -2.88 11.98 -14.59
CA LEU A 92 -4.06 12.00 -13.74
C LEU A 92 -4.63 13.42 -13.73
N SER A 93 -5.93 13.55 -13.88
CA SER A 93 -6.61 14.85 -13.77
C SER A 93 -8.07 14.67 -13.40
N TYR A 94 -8.71 15.73 -12.92
CA TYR A 94 -10.14 15.71 -12.65
C TYR A 94 -10.80 17.04 -13.02
N SER A 95 -12.11 17.00 -13.23
CA SER A 95 -12.99 18.16 -13.36
C SER A 95 -14.23 17.94 -12.50
N ARG A 96 -14.38 18.76 -11.44
CA ARG A 96 -15.35 18.53 -10.36
C ARG A 96 -15.23 17.11 -9.79
N ASN A 97 -16.27 16.29 -9.91
CA ASN A 97 -16.28 14.92 -9.45
C ASN A 97 -15.88 13.90 -10.53
N LYS A 98 -15.58 14.31 -11.76
CA LYS A 98 -15.17 13.41 -12.85
C LYS A 98 -13.64 13.30 -12.89
N PHE A 99 -13.11 12.10 -12.75
CA PHE A 99 -11.68 11.79 -12.74
C PHE A 99 -11.26 11.07 -14.02
N PHE A 100 -10.04 11.35 -14.47
CA PHE A 100 -9.46 10.80 -15.70
C PHE A 100 -8.08 10.21 -15.41
N VAL A 101 -7.88 8.97 -15.84
CA VAL A 101 -6.59 8.28 -15.83
C VAL A 101 -6.20 8.02 -17.27
N LYS A 102 -5.22 8.79 -17.77
CA LYS A 102 -4.72 8.66 -19.13
C LYS A 102 -3.53 7.70 -19.15
N PRO A 103 -3.58 6.62 -19.93
CA PRO A 103 -2.46 5.70 -20.07
C PRO A 103 -1.30 6.32 -20.86
N VAL A 104 -0.11 5.73 -20.73
CA VAL A 104 1.08 6.07 -21.55
C VAL A 104 0.87 5.72 -23.01
N GLU A 105 0.24 4.58 -23.28
CA GLU A 105 -0.09 4.15 -24.64
C GLU A 105 -1.11 5.10 -25.27
N ALA A 106 -0.78 5.71 -26.41
CA ALA A 106 -1.64 6.68 -27.08
C ALA A 106 -2.97 6.09 -27.57
N SER A 107 -2.98 4.80 -27.94
CA SER A 107 -4.17 4.00 -28.27
C SER A 107 -4.95 3.54 -27.04
N GLY A 108 -4.38 3.65 -25.85
CA GLY A 108 -4.99 3.18 -24.61
C GLY A 108 -6.25 3.95 -24.26
N LYS A 109 -7.31 3.22 -23.89
CA LYS A 109 -8.58 3.83 -23.46
C LYS A 109 -8.38 4.58 -22.14
N VAL A 110 -8.75 5.87 -22.13
CA VAL A 110 -8.78 6.68 -20.90
C VAL A 110 -9.79 6.08 -19.93
N LEU A 111 -9.35 5.73 -18.73
CA LEU A 111 -10.26 5.34 -17.67
C LEU A 111 -10.91 6.59 -17.08
N VAL A 112 -12.23 6.53 -16.95
CA VAL A 112 -13.06 7.60 -16.40
C VAL A 112 -13.90 7.05 -15.26
N PHE A 113 -13.86 7.73 -14.12
CA PHE A 113 -14.71 7.42 -12.97
C PHE A 113 -15.17 8.71 -12.29
N TYR A 114 -16.12 8.56 -11.38
CA TYR A 114 -16.77 9.66 -10.69
C TYR A 114 -16.66 9.46 -9.18
N THR A 115 -16.35 10.54 -8.48
CA THR A 115 -16.34 10.60 -7.01
C THR A 115 -17.66 11.18 -6.51
N ASP A 116 -17.85 11.13 -5.19
CA ASP A 116 -18.97 11.78 -4.50
C ASP A 116 -18.84 13.32 -4.51
N SER A 117 -17.62 13.85 -4.52
CA SER A 117 -17.35 15.27 -4.40
C SER A 117 -16.02 15.70 -5.07
N THR A 118 -15.94 16.99 -5.42
CA THR A 118 -14.69 17.61 -5.89
C THR A 118 -13.56 17.50 -4.86
N HIS A 119 -13.89 17.50 -3.57
CA HIS A 119 -12.91 17.33 -2.49
C HIS A 119 -12.24 15.96 -2.58
N THR A 120 -13.03 14.90 -2.73
CA THR A 120 -12.54 13.52 -2.90
C THR A 120 -11.68 13.39 -4.14
N SER A 121 -12.06 14.01 -5.27
CA SER A 121 -11.21 14.03 -6.48
C SER A 121 -9.84 14.66 -6.22
N LYS A 122 -9.80 15.76 -5.45
CA LYS A 122 -8.55 16.42 -5.06
C LYS A 122 -7.69 15.54 -4.16
N LEU A 123 -8.30 14.85 -3.18
CA LEU A 123 -7.60 13.90 -2.32
C LEU A 123 -6.97 12.76 -3.11
N ILE A 124 -7.74 12.14 -4.01
CA ILE A 124 -7.26 11.08 -4.91
C ILE A 124 -6.07 11.58 -5.73
N LEU A 125 -6.18 12.77 -6.35
CA LEU A 125 -5.08 13.32 -7.15
C LEU A 125 -3.81 13.53 -6.32
N ASN A 126 -3.94 14.12 -5.12
CA ASN A 126 -2.80 14.39 -4.25
C ASN A 126 -2.11 13.09 -3.80
N LEU A 127 -2.89 12.10 -3.36
CA LEU A 127 -2.36 10.82 -2.91
C LEU A 127 -1.68 10.05 -4.06
N SER A 128 -2.30 10.01 -5.23
CA SER A 128 -1.72 9.40 -6.42
C SER A 128 -0.45 10.12 -6.88
N THR A 129 -0.42 11.44 -6.81
CA THR A 129 0.78 12.23 -7.16
C THR A 129 1.94 11.92 -6.23
N GLY A 130 1.68 11.84 -4.91
CA GLY A 130 2.69 11.46 -3.92
C GLY A 130 3.21 10.04 -4.14
N ASN A 131 2.32 9.07 -4.32
CA ASN A 131 2.70 7.67 -4.57
C ASN A 131 3.47 7.52 -5.89
N HIS A 132 3.00 8.12 -6.98
CA HIS A 132 3.68 8.06 -8.27
C HIS A 132 5.08 8.69 -8.21
N LYS A 133 5.23 9.82 -7.51
CA LYS A 133 6.55 10.44 -7.28
C LYS A 133 7.49 9.51 -6.51
N LEU A 134 7.03 8.91 -5.42
CA LEU A 134 7.84 7.97 -4.63
C LEU A 134 8.15 6.69 -5.41
N TYR A 135 7.23 6.20 -6.23
CA TYR A 135 7.46 5.10 -7.17
C TYR A 135 8.59 5.42 -8.15
N ALA A 136 8.57 6.61 -8.75
CA ALA A 136 9.64 7.04 -9.66
C ALA A 136 11.00 7.16 -8.94
N ILE A 137 11.03 7.73 -7.73
CA ILE A 137 12.25 7.86 -6.92
C ILE A 137 12.87 6.48 -6.63
N ARG A 138 12.06 5.49 -6.23
CA ARG A 138 12.54 4.13 -5.91
C ARG A 138 13.16 3.38 -7.09
N ARG A 139 12.93 3.84 -8.32
CA ARG A 139 13.47 3.25 -9.56
C ARG A 139 14.73 3.96 -10.05
N GLN A 140 15.13 5.04 -9.38
CA GLN A 140 16.40 5.73 -9.62
C GLN A 140 17.44 5.28 -8.58
N PRO A 141 18.73 5.48 -8.86
CA PRO A 141 19.77 5.30 -7.84
C PRO A 141 19.47 6.15 -6.60
N ASP A 142 19.80 5.61 -5.42
CA ASP A 142 19.69 6.36 -4.17
C ASP A 142 20.46 7.69 -4.26
N SER A 143 19.87 8.76 -3.76
CA SER A 143 20.57 10.03 -3.60
C SER A 143 21.76 9.88 -2.63
N ILE A 144 22.74 10.77 -2.75
CA ILE A 144 23.90 10.80 -1.84
C ILE A 144 23.45 10.86 -0.37
N GLU A 145 22.40 11.63 -0.08
CA GLU A 145 21.82 11.72 1.26
C GLU A 145 21.29 10.36 1.75
N VAL A 146 20.52 9.64 0.93
CA VAL A 146 19.99 8.31 1.28
C VAL A 146 21.12 7.30 1.45
N GLN A 147 22.16 7.35 0.60
CA GLN A 147 23.33 6.48 0.75
C GLN A 147 24.04 6.72 2.09
N GLN A 148 24.27 7.99 2.45
CA GLN A 148 24.87 8.36 3.74
C GLN A 148 23.99 7.93 4.93
N MET A 149 22.67 8.07 4.82
CA MET A 149 21.73 7.57 5.84
C MET A 149 21.84 6.05 6.01
N LYS A 150 21.94 5.29 4.91
CA LYS A 150 22.11 3.83 4.95
C LYS A 150 23.45 3.41 5.60
N VAL A 151 24.54 4.11 5.28
CA VAL A 151 25.85 3.85 5.92
C VAL A 151 25.77 4.08 7.43
N LYS A 152 25.25 5.24 7.87
CA LYS A 152 25.07 5.55 9.30
C LYS A 152 24.16 4.55 10.00
N ALA A 153 23.07 4.12 9.36
CA ALA A 153 22.17 3.11 9.92
C ALA A 153 22.88 1.75 10.10
N LYS A 154 23.72 1.35 9.13
CA LYS A 154 24.51 0.13 9.21
C LYS A 154 25.58 0.19 10.30
N GLU A 155 26.29 1.31 10.43
CA GLU A 155 27.27 1.52 11.51
C GLU A 155 26.60 1.42 12.89
N ARG A 156 25.44 2.08 13.07
CA ARG A 156 24.65 1.97 14.31
C ARG A 156 24.18 0.55 14.58
N GLN A 157 23.80 -0.20 13.55
CA GLN A 157 23.42 -1.60 13.70
C GLN A 157 24.61 -2.44 14.20
N THR A 158 25.78 -2.31 13.57
CA THR A 158 27.00 -3.03 13.97
C THR A 158 27.41 -2.72 15.41
N ILE A 159 27.33 -1.45 15.83
CA ILE A 159 27.63 -1.05 17.22
C ILE A 159 26.66 -1.73 18.19
N ARG A 160 25.35 -1.67 17.91
CA ARG A 160 24.32 -2.32 18.75
C ARG A 160 24.48 -3.82 18.85
N ASP A 161 24.93 -4.47 17.76
CA ASP A 161 25.13 -5.92 17.74
C ASP A 161 26.43 -6.32 18.47
N ALA A 162 27.43 -5.44 18.55
CA ALA A 162 28.65 -5.65 19.33
C ALA A 162 28.48 -5.38 20.84
N GLU A 163 27.49 -4.58 21.22
CA GLU A 163 27.14 -4.28 22.63
C GLU A 163 26.19 -5.31 23.26
N ARG A 164 25.70 -6.29 22.49
CA ARG A 164 24.84 -7.39 22.96
C ARG A 164 25.62 -8.63 23.35
#